data_AF-A0A2E7MH25-F1
#
_entry.id   AF-A0A2E7MH25-F1
#
_cell.length_a   1.000
_cell.length_b   1.000
_cell.length_c   1.000
_cell.angle_alpha   90.00
_cell.angle_beta   90.00
_cell.angle_gamma   90.00
#
_symmetry.space_group_name_H-M   'P 1'
#
loop_
_entity.id
_entity.type
_entity.pdbx_description
1 polymer ?
#
loop_
_entity_poly.entity_id
_entity_poly.type
_entity_poly.pdbx_seq_one_letter_code
_entity_poly.pdbx_strand_id
1 'polypeptide(L)'
;MVENIQTVGYIRQFNPEGIFSLVPSLVLGPEGLNLPTIVDQLENAMVKVQLIPESSSCDDTKSNIVYLGANLDATSEVVELIAILESDLILLDKDLKTKTYLLKKKVMMIYV
;
A
#
# COMPACT_ATOMS: atom_id res chain seq x y z
N MET A 1 -7.36 15.89 2.26
CA MET A 1 -5.92 16.03 1.95
C MET A 1 -5.20 15.99 3.27
N VAL A 2 -4.24 15.08 3.49
CA VAL A 2 -3.42 15.12 4.71
C VAL A 2 -2.35 16.18 4.47
N GLU A 3 -2.59 17.39 4.94
CA GLU A 3 -1.65 18.50 4.81
C GLU A 3 -0.60 18.40 5.93
N ASN A 4 0.66 18.69 5.60
CA ASN A 4 1.80 18.82 6.54
C ASN A 4 2.44 17.51 7.07
N ILE A 5 2.86 16.62 6.17
CA ILE A 5 3.67 15.43 6.49
C ILE A 5 5.16 15.72 6.30
N GLN A 6 5.99 15.37 7.28
CA GLN A 6 7.45 15.43 7.14
C GLN A 6 7.97 14.25 6.29
N THR A 7 8.72 14.55 5.23
CA THR A 7 9.29 13.53 4.34
C THR A 7 10.58 12.96 4.92
N VAL A 8 10.64 11.63 5.08
CA VAL A 8 11.82 10.92 5.65
C VAL A 8 12.79 10.37 4.59
N GLY A 9 12.68 10.82 3.35
CA GLY A 9 13.52 10.42 2.23
C GLY A 9 12.85 9.47 1.23
N TYR A 10 13.64 8.85 0.35
CA TYR A 10 13.16 7.97 -0.72
C TYR A 10 13.22 6.49 -0.33
N ILE A 11 12.25 5.70 -0.80
CA ILE A 11 11.99 4.33 -0.32
C ILE A 11 13.19 3.37 -0.41
N ARG A 12 14.10 3.61 -1.36
CA ARG A 12 15.28 2.76 -1.61
C ARG A 12 16.60 3.33 -1.09
N GLN A 13 16.60 4.53 -0.50
CA GLN A 13 17.78 5.25 -0.01
C GLN A 13 17.50 5.93 1.34
N PHE A 14 16.70 5.29 2.18
CA PHE A 14 16.25 5.90 3.43
C PHE A 14 17.40 6.15 4.42
N ASN A 15 17.33 7.31 5.10
CA ASN A 15 18.17 7.60 6.25
C ASN A 15 17.41 7.22 7.54
N PRO A 16 17.85 6.21 8.31
CA PRO A 16 17.18 5.78 9.53
C PRO A 16 17.04 6.91 10.58
N GLU A 17 17.96 7.88 10.62
CA GLU A 17 17.88 9.01 11.55
C GLU A 17 16.63 9.87 11.34
N GLY A 18 16.19 10.05 10.09
CA GLY A 18 15.00 10.83 9.76
C GLY A 18 13.70 10.15 10.20
N ILE A 19 13.71 8.82 10.34
CA ILE A 19 12.57 8.06 10.84
C ILE A 19 12.54 8.16 12.37
N PHE A 20 13.68 7.94 13.03
CA PHE A 20 13.78 8.02 14.48
C PHE A 20 13.45 9.41 15.04
N SER A 21 13.75 10.49 14.29
CA SER A 21 13.41 11.86 14.71
C SER A 21 11.90 12.10 14.85
N LEU A 22 11.07 11.29 14.18
CA LEU A 22 9.61 11.35 14.27
C LEU A 22 9.04 10.55 15.45
N VAL A 23 9.88 9.78 16.15
CA VAL A 23 9.47 8.90 17.26
C VAL A 23 8.24 8.06 16.90
N PRO A 24 8.30 7.27 15.80
CA PRO A 24 7.15 6.53 15.32
C PRO A 24 6.77 5.40 16.29
N SER A 25 5.48 5.20 16.51
CA SER A 25 4.96 3.99 17.17
C SER A 25 4.76 2.83 16.20
N LEU A 26 4.61 3.13 14.91
CA LEU A 26 4.38 2.17 13.83
C LEU A 26 4.99 2.69 12.51
N VAL A 27 5.65 1.80 11.79
CA VAL A 27 6.14 2.02 10.42
C VAL A 27 5.47 1.02 9.48
N LEU A 28 4.84 1.53 8.43
CA LEU A 28 4.26 0.74 7.35
C LEU A 28 5.15 0.84 6.11
N GLY A 29 5.45 -0.28 5.46
CA GLY A 29 6.25 -0.30 4.24
C GLY A 29 5.94 -1.50 3.35
N PRO A 30 6.40 -1.53 2.09
CA PRO A 30 6.26 -2.70 1.24
C PRO A 30 7.19 -3.83 1.70
N GLU A 31 6.80 -5.09 1.48
CA GLU A 31 7.63 -6.27 1.77
C GLU A 31 8.97 -6.26 1.02
N GLY A 32 8.98 -5.73 -0.21
CA GLY A 32 10.20 -5.54 -1.01
C GLY A 32 11.16 -4.44 -0.51
N LEU A 33 10.94 -3.89 0.70
CA LEU A 33 11.89 -2.99 1.35
C LEU A 33 13.17 -3.76 1.68
N ASN A 34 14.11 -3.80 0.73
CA ASN A 34 15.43 -4.45 0.85
C ASN A 34 16.38 -3.73 1.83
N LEU A 35 15.93 -3.47 3.05
CA LEU A 35 16.73 -2.85 4.11
C LEU A 35 16.55 -3.65 5.40
N PRO A 36 16.93 -4.94 5.43
CA PRO A 36 16.84 -5.77 6.64
C PRO A 36 17.48 -5.08 7.84
N THR A 37 18.60 -4.38 7.62
CA THR A 37 19.29 -3.58 8.64
C THR A 37 18.43 -2.47 9.25
N ILE A 38 17.52 -1.85 8.51
CA ILE A 38 16.65 -0.78 9.04
C ILE A 38 15.46 -1.37 9.81
N VAL A 39 14.86 -2.43 9.28
CA VAL A 39 13.77 -3.14 9.99
C VAL A 39 14.29 -3.63 11.34
N ASP A 40 15.44 -4.29 11.36
CA ASP A 40 16.10 -4.75 12.59
C ASP A 40 16.36 -3.59 13.57
N GLN A 41 16.82 -2.43 13.08
CA GLN A 41 17.06 -1.26 13.92
C GLN A 41 15.77 -0.69 14.53
N LEU A 42 14.70 -0.60 13.74
CA LEU A 42 13.40 -0.11 14.19
C LEU A 42 12.80 -1.07 15.24
N GLU A 43 12.85 -2.38 14.98
CA GLU A 43 12.38 -3.39 15.92
C GLU A 43 13.19 -3.41 17.22
N ASN A 44 14.53 -3.27 17.15
CA ASN A 44 15.38 -3.13 18.34
C ASN A 44 15.08 -1.86 19.14
N ALA A 45 14.58 -0.81 18.48
CA ALA A 45 14.10 0.41 19.11
C ALA A 45 12.64 0.31 19.59
N MET A 46 12.06 -0.90 19.59
CA MET A 46 10.66 -1.18 19.99
C MET A 46 9.62 -0.46 19.12
N VAL A 47 9.99 -0.08 17.89
CA VAL A 47 9.05 0.46 16.90
C VAL A 47 8.42 -0.72 16.16
N LYS A 48 7.08 -0.74 16.12
CA LYS A 48 6.36 -1.78 15.36
C LYS A 48 6.59 -1.54 13.87
N VAL A 49 7.03 -2.56 13.14
CA VAL A 49 7.17 -2.50 11.69
C VAL A 49 6.17 -3.47 11.06
N GLN A 50 5.44 -3.01 10.05
CA GLN A 50 4.55 -3.86 9.26
C GLN A 50 4.88 -3.75 7.79
N LEU A 51 5.22 -4.90 7.22
CA LEU A 51 5.53 -5.03 5.81
C LEU A 51 4.30 -5.54 5.08
N ILE A 52 3.84 -4.76 4.11
CA ILE A 52 2.66 -5.00 3.30
C ILE A 52 3.10 -5.81 2.08
N PRO A 53 2.51 -6.99 1.83
CA PRO A 53 2.83 -7.79 0.66
C PRO A 53 2.63 -7.01 -0.64
N GLU A 54 3.44 -7.32 -1.65
CA GLU A 54 3.22 -6.76 -2.98
C GLU A 54 1.84 -7.18 -3.52
N SER A 55 1.12 -6.22 -4.10
CA SER A 55 -0.20 -6.43 -4.67
C SER A 55 -0.12 -6.29 -6.18
N SER A 56 -0.48 -7.35 -6.89
CA SER A 56 -0.50 -7.40 -8.36
C SER A 56 -1.92 -7.45 -8.94
N SER A 57 -2.91 -7.65 -8.07
CA SER A 57 -4.33 -7.76 -8.42
C SER A 57 -5.23 -6.94 -7.49
N CYS A 58 -6.48 -6.74 -7.90
CA CYS A 58 -7.48 -6.08 -7.04
C CYS A 58 -7.84 -6.94 -5.81
N ASP A 59 -7.74 -8.27 -5.91
CA ASP A 59 -7.96 -9.16 -4.77
C ASP A 59 -6.80 -9.09 -3.76
N ASP A 60 -5.57 -8.94 -4.24
CA ASP A 60 -4.40 -8.67 -3.38
C ASP A 60 -4.57 -7.34 -2.65
N THR A 61 -5.08 -6.31 -3.35
CA THR A 61 -5.38 -5.01 -2.73
C THR A 61 -6.43 -5.13 -1.63
N LYS A 62 -7.53 -5.85 -1.86
CA LYS A 62 -8.54 -6.13 -0.81
C LYS A 62 -7.93 -6.86 0.38
N SER A 63 -7.08 -7.85 0.13
CA SER A 63 -6.39 -8.60 1.18
C SER A 63 -5.47 -7.69 2.01
N ASN A 64 -4.75 -6.77 1.36
CA ASN A 64 -3.91 -5.78 2.03
C ASN A 64 -4.73 -4.79 2.88
N ILE A 65 -5.91 -4.38 2.41
CA ILE A 65 -6.83 -3.52 3.19
C ILE A 65 -7.27 -4.25 4.48
N VAL A 66 -7.68 -5.52 4.37
CA VAL A 66 -8.06 -6.33 5.54
C VAL A 66 -6.88 -6.51 6.50
N TYR A 67 -5.71 -6.84 5.96
CA TYR A 67 -4.48 -7.01 6.74
C TYR A 67 -4.13 -5.76 7.54
N LEU A 68 -4.18 -4.58 6.90
CA LEU A 68 -3.90 -3.31 7.56
C LEU A 68 -4.94 -2.96 8.62
N GLY A 69 -6.24 -3.11 8.33
CA GLY A 69 -7.26 -2.73 9.30
C GLY A 69 -7.30 -3.64 10.53
N ALA A 70 -7.01 -4.94 10.39
CA ALA A 70 -6.85 -5.85 11.53
C ALA A 70 -5.69 -5.44 12.46
N ASN A 71 -4.70 -4.73 11.91
CA ASN A 71 -3.50 -4.30 12.60
C ASN A 71 -3.57 -2.87 13.17
N LEU A 72 -4.53 -2.08 12.69
CA LEU A 72 -4.80 -0.70 13.06
C LEU A 72 -6.11 -0.54 13.85
N ASP A 73 -6.76 -1.64 14.21
CA ASP A 73 -8.09 -1.68 14.86
C ASP A 73 -9.18 -0.91 14.09
N ALA A 74 -9.08 -0.90 12.75
CA ALA A 74 -9.91 -0.11 11.84
C ALA A 74 -10.92 -0.97 11.05
N THR A 75 -11.60 -1.89 11.73
CA THR A 75 -12.47 -2.90 11.09
C THR A 75 -13.67 -2.27 10.36
N SER A 76 -14.21 -1.16 10.87
CA SER A 76 -15.36 -0.48 10.23
C SER A 76 -14.94 0.16 8.90
N GLU A 77 -13.78 0.82 8.90
CA GLU A 77 -13.18 1.48 7.76
C GLU A 77 -12.79 0.47 6.68
N VAL A 78 -12.34 -0.73 7.07
CA VAL A 78 -12.08 -1.83 6.14
C VAL A 78 -13.33 -2.20 5.36
N VAL A 79 -14.46 -2.39 6.05
CA VAL A 79 -15.72 -2.78 5.41
C VAL A 79 -16.18 -1.71 4.43
N GLU A 80 -16.11 -0.44 4.83
CA GLU A 80 -16.48 0.69 3.97
C GLU A 80 -15.57 0.79 2.73
N LEU A 81 -14.24 0.70 2.92
CA LEU A 81 -13.28 0.84 1.84
C LEU A 81 -13.35 -0.33 0.84
N ILE A 82 -13.59 -1.54 1.32
CA ILE A 82 -13.82 -2.70 0.44
C ILE A 82 -15.10 -2.53 -0.35
N ALA A 83 -16.19 -2.06 0.27
CA ALA A 83 -17.45 -1.83 -0.43
C ALA A 83 -17.32 -0.76 -1.53
N ILE A 84 -16.55 0.30 -1.29
CA ILE A 84 -16.22 1.32 -2.29
C ILE A 84 -15.44 0.68 -3.45
N LEU A 85 -14.36 -0.04 -3.14
CA LEU A 85 -13.53 -0.70 -4.15
C LEU A 85 -14.33 -1.69 -5.00
N GLU A 86 -15.19 -2.51 -4.39
CA GLU A 86 -16.04 -3.45 -5.11
C GLU A 86 -17.04 -2.74 -6.02
N SER A 87 -17.63 -1.64 -5.55
CA SER A 87 -18.52 -0.82 -6.36
C SER A 87 -17.82 -0.26 -7.60
N ASP A 88 -16.60 0.26 -7.44
CA ASP A 88 -15.79 0.77 -8.56
C ASP A 88 -15.42 -0.33 -9.55
N LEU A 89 -15.07 -1.54 -9.07
CA LEU A 89 -14.75 -2.68 -9.92
C LEU A 89 -15.97 -3.16 -10.71
N ILE A 90 -17.17 -3.14 -10.13
CA ILE A 90 -18.42 -3.46 -10.83
C ILE A 90 -18.70 -2.43 -11.95
N LEU A 91 -18.51 -1.14 -11.65
CA LEU A 91 -18.67 -0.07 -12.64
C LEU A 91 -17.68 -0.22 -13.79
N LEU A 92 -16.42 -0.55 -13.48
CA LEU A 92 -15.37 -0.81 -14.46
C LEU A 92 -15.72 -2.01 -15.35
N ASP A 93 -16.13 -3.15 -14.77
CA ASP A 93 -16.50 -4.35 -15.54
C ASP A 93 -17.67 -4.08 -16.50
N LYS A 94 -18.66 -3.29 -16.05
CA LYS A 94 -19.77 -2.87 -16.91
C LYS A 94 -19.30 -2.02 -18.09
N ASP A 95 -18.40 -1.07 -17.85
CA ASP A 95 -17.84 -0.21 -18.90
C ASP A 95 -16.90 -0.97 -19.87
N LEU A 96 -16.17 -1.96 -19.39
CA LEU A 96 -15.32 -2.81 -20.23
C LEU A 96 -16.17 -3.72 -21.14
N LYS A 97 -17.26 -4.30 -20.62
CA LYS A 97 -18.19 -5.12 -21.40
C LYS A 97 -18.85 -4.33 -22.54
N THR A 98 -19.21 -3.08 -22.29
CA THR A 98 -19.78 -2.20 -23.34
C THR A 98 -18.75 -1.81 -24.38
N LYS A 99 -17.44 -1.83 -24.09
CA LYS A 99 -16.36 -1.44 -25.03
C LYS A 99 -15.65 -2.60 -25.70
N THR A 100 -15.99 -3.85 -25.35
CA THR A 100 -15.36 -5.09 -25.85
C THR A 100 -15.47 -5.28 -27.38
N TYR A 101 -16.36 -4.56 -28.07
CA TYR A 101 -16.43 -4.57 -29.54
C TYR A 101 -15.28 -3.81 -30.23
N LEU A 102 -14.50 -3.01 -29.49
CA LEU A 102 -13.29 -2.37 -30.01
C LEU A 102 -12.13 -3.36 -29.87
N LEU A 103 -11.46 -3.69 -30.99
CA LEU A 103 -10.30 -4.60 -31.01
C LEU A 103 -9.37 -4.35 -29.81
N LYS A 104 -9.05 -5.41 -29.05
CA LYS A 104 -8.03 -5.38 -28.00
C LYS A 104 -6.73 -4.81 -28.60
N LYS A 105 -6.41 -3.56 -28.27
CA LYS A 105 -5.18 -2.91 -28.73
C LYS A 105 -4.00 -3.58 -28.03
N LYS A 106 -2.96 -3.92 -28.78
CA LYS A 106 -1.69 -4.37 -28.21
C LYS A 106 -1.00 -3.16 -27.60
N VAL A 107 -0.76 -3.19 -26.29
CA VAL A 107 -0.09 -2.13 -25.53
C VAL A 107 1.13 -2.74 -24.85
N MET A 108 2.25 -2.02 -24.89
CA MET A 108 3.46 -2.33 -24.14
C MET A 108 3.71 -1.16 -23.19
N MET A 109 3.84 -1.45 -21.90
CA MET A 109 4.24 -0.46 -20.90
C MET A 109 5.76 -0.57 -20.73
N ILE A 110 6.47 0.52 -21.03
CA ILE A 110 7.94 0.59 -20.87
C ILE A 110 8.22 1.47 -19.66
N TYR A 111 8.96 0.92 -18.69
CA TYR A 111 9.43 1.63 -17.51
C TYR A 111 10.91 1.95 -17.73
N VAL A 112 11.25 3.24 -17.86
CA VAL A 112 12.62 3.76 -18.02
C VAL A 112 13.08 4.49 -16.79
#